data_AF-A0AAN8AHY7-F1
#
_entry.id   AF-A0AAN8AHY7-F1
#
_cell.length_a   1.000
_cell.length_b   1.000
_cell.length_c   1.000
_cell.angle_alpha   90.00
_cell.angle_beta   90.00
_cell.angle_gamma   90.00
#
_symmetry.space_group_name_H-M   'P 1'
#
loop_
_entity.id
_entity.type
_entity.pdbx_description
1 polymer ?
#
loop_
_entity_poly.entity_id
_entity_poly.type
_entity_poly.pdbx_seq_one_letter_code
_entity_poly.pdbx_strand_id
1 'polypeptide(L)'
;MALYVKAAEVLDKAEKKQGALKTLVYDSKFENIKPLFALVMETQKFSSVLEEIIESTKLLKQTKMRMNLAKVLVYDLLMGHGLKCGGAWKTMMMKHRTRLQSVLARMKVKQKVSKNEDLLPPSVRQMLGEKLPRYVRVNTLKTTVEDAVDYLKRDGFSYLGQASRMEDLTLKEKYFVMDMHLPELLVFPPKTDFHDHFLYKAGHIILQDKASCLPAYLLNPPPGTHIIDACAAPGNKTSHLAAIMKNKGKLFAYDLDAKRLSTMATLLLRSGVTCQQLGNQDFLKVDPESPQFKDVEYILLDPSCSGSGMVCLGDDASSADQKKVQARLAALASFQLRCLNHGLKFPRLKRLVYSTCSIHSQENEEVVTACLQQNPGFRLVPLLSQWPERGLEPLTQCLRASPAKTGTHGFFVALLEKHNEAGRKKQAAAVQKSDPPVTISEAANEAEKQEPALQKSHPVTISEAGNEKQEPVVQISEQEATPLSPSTCGKRPAASDEESEDKQTPAADQADGTPSKKKRRKRKRKKKKKTTTTTTTTMEMETVG
;
A
#
# COMPACT_ATOMS: atom_id res chain seq x y z
N MET A 1 4.66 -12.46 -29.74
CA MET A 1 5.92 -11.69 -29.90
C MET A 1 5.85 -10.40 -29.07
N ALA A 2 4.85 -9.55 -29.28
CA ALA A 2 4.70 -8.26 -28.58
C ALA A 2 4.75 -8.37 -27.04
N LEU A 3 4.11 -9.38 -26.44
CA LEU A 3 4.12 -9.61 -24.99
C LEU A 3 5.54 -9.73 -24.40
N TYR A 4 6.40 -10.56 -25.00
CA TYR A 4 7.75 -10.83 -24.49
C TYR A 4 8.68 -9.62 -24.63
N VAL A 5 8.56 -8.91 -25.76
CA VAL A 5 9.32 -7.67 -25.98
C VAL A 5 8.90 -6.62 -24.95
N LYS A 6 7.59 -6.46 -24.75
CA LYS A 6 7.07 -5.49 -23.78
C LYS A 6 7.47 -5.86 -22.35
N ALA A 7 7.43 -7.14 -21.99
CA ALA A 7 7.91 -7.62 -20.69
C ALA A 7 9.40 -7.29 -20.49
N ALA A 8 10.23 -7.56 -21.50
CA ALA A 8 11.66 -7.22 -21.46
C ALA A 8 11.90 -5.70 -21.34
N GLU A 9 11.14 -4.88 -22.07
CA GLU A 9 11.22 -3.41 -21.95
C GLU A 9 10.85 -2.93 -20.53
N VAL A 10 9.85 -3.53 -19.90
CA VAL A 10 9.46 -3.19 -18.52
C VAL A 10 10.58 -3.56 -17.54
N LEU A 11 11.18 -4.75 -17.69
CA LEU A 11 12.33 -5.17 -16.88
C LEU A 11 13.54 -4.25 -17.10
N ASP A 12 13.85 -3.88 -18.36
CA ASP A 12 14.92 -2.93 -18.69
C ASP A 12 14.69 -1.57 -17.97
N LYS A 13 13.46 -1.08 -17.93
CA LYS A 13 13.10 0.16 -17.25
C LYS A 13 13.20 0.04 -15.72
N ALA A 14 12.83 -1.12 -15.18
CA ALA A 14 12.93 -1.41 -13.76
C ALA A 14 14.38 -1.48 -13.30
N GLU A 15 15.26 -2.15 -14.05
CA GLU A 15 16.71 -2.18 -13.80
C GLU A 15 17.33 -0.77 -13.87
N LYS A 16 16.83 0.07 -14.80
CA LYS A 16 17.18 1.50 -14.89
C LYS A 16 16.52 2.38 -13.81
N LYS A 17 15.79 1.79 -12.87
CA LYS A 17 15.11 2.48 -11.75
C LYS A 17 14.15 3.60 -12.20
N GLN A 18 13.52 3.43 -13.36
CA GLN A 18 12.58 4.42 -13.92
C GLN A 18 11.18 4.36 -13.28
N GLY A 19 10.97 3.45 -12.33
CA GLY A 19 9.72 3.29 -11.58
C GLY A 19 9.60 1.91 -10.96
N ALA A 20 8.60 1.72 -10.08
CA ALA A 20 8.27 0.39 -9.55
C ALA A 20 7.73 -0.51 -10.67
N LEU A 21 8.02 -1.82 -10.60
CA LEU A 21 7.63 -2.82 -11.60
C LEU A 21 6.14 -2.73 -11.96
N LYS A 22 5.28 -2.66 -10.94
CA LYS A 22 3.83 -2.54 -11.10
C LYS A 22 3.48 -1.28 -11.90
N THR A 23 3.96 -0.11 -11.47
CA THR A 23 3.72 1.16 -12.16
C THR A 23 4.18 1.09 -13.63
N LEU A 24 5.36 0.55 -13.89
CA LEU A 24 5.90 0.41 -15.25
C LEU A 24 5.04 -0.51 -16.14
N VAL A 25 4.45 -1.56 -15.58
CA VAL A 25 3.52 -2.44 -16.30
C VAL A 25 2.23 -1.70 -16.66
N TYR A 26 1.61 -0.98 -15.72
CA TYR A 26 0.37 -0.25 -16.00
C TYR A 26 0.60 0.95 -16.94
N ASP A 27 1.74 1.64 -16.83
CA ASP A 27 2.15 2.72 -17.73
C ASP A 27 2.52 2.23 -19.13
N SER A 28 2.70 0.92 -19.33
CA SER A 28 3.10 0.35 -20.63
C SER A 28 2.02 0.45 -21.71
N LYS A 29 0.76 0.74 -21.33
CA LYS A 29 -0.43 0.81 -22.21
C LYS A 29 -0.62 -0.46 -23.07
N PHE A 30 -0.15 -1.61 -22.59
CA PHE A 30 -0.30 -2.87 -23.29
C PHE A 30 -1.72 -3.41 -23.10
N GLU A 31 -2.38 -3.86 -24.18
CA GLU A 31 -3.79 -4.31 -24.16
C GLU A 31 -4.07 -5.37 -23.09
N ASN A 32 -3.18 -6.34 -22.93
CA ASN A 32 -3.34 -7.45 -21.99
C ASN A 32 -2.42 -7.30 -20.77
N ILE A 33 -2.78 -6.40 -19.86
CA ILE A 33 -1.98 -6.06 -18.67
C ILE A 33 -1.81 -7.26 -17.73
N LYS A 34 -2.84 -8.08 -17.50
CA LYS A 34 -2.76 -9.21 -16.55
C LYS A 34 -1.69 -10.25 -16.95
N PRO A 35 -1.65 -10.78 -18.18
CA PRO A 35 -0.56 -11.65 -18.63
C PRO A 35 0.82 -10.99 -18.62
N LEU A 36 0.90 -9.70 -18.97
CA LEU A 36 2.17 -8.95 -18.93
C LEU A 36 2.68 -8.83 -17.49
N PHE A 37 1.82 -8.43 -16.57
CA PHE A 37 2.13 -8.29 -15.16
C PHE A 37 2.63 -9.62 -14.57
N ALA A 38 1.89 -10.71 -14.78
CA ALA A 38 2.28 -12.03 -14.30
C ALA A 38 3.64 -12.46 -14.86
N LEU A 39 3.87 -12.29 -16.15
CA LEU A 39 5.12 -12.68 -16.80
C LEU A 39 6.31 -11.86 -16.29
N VAL A 40 6.16 -10.53 -16.16
CA VAL A 40 7.20 -9.63 -15.66
C VAL A 40 7.52 -9.94 -14.20
N MET A 41 6.50 -10.09 -13.34
CA MET A 41 6.67 -10.40 -11.93
C MET A 41 7.38 -11.73 -11.70
N GLU A 42 6.93 -12.79 -12.38
CA GLU A 42 7.55 -14.11 -12.22
C GLU A 42 8.95 -14.16 -12.85
N THR A 43 9.19 -13.49 -13.98
CA THR A 43 10.55 -13.42 -14.55
C THR A 43 11.50 -12.70 -13.59
N GLN A 44 11.06 -11.58 -13.00
CA GLN A 44 11.86 -10.84 -12.02
C GLN A 44 12.16 -11.68 -10.78
N LYS A 45 11.16 -12.43 -10.29
CA LYS A 45 11.29 -13.34 -9.14
C LYS A 45 12.37 -14.39 -9.33
N PHE A 46 12.51 -14.95 -10.53
CA PHE A 46 13.54 -15.93 -10.85
C PHE A 46 14.80 -15.31 -11.51
N SER A 47 14.98 -13.98 -11.45
CA SER A 47 16.01 -13.29 -12.26
C SER A 47 17.41 -13.85 -12.02
N SER A 48 17.82 -14.06 -10.77
CA SER A 48 19.14 -14.61 -10.41
C SER A 48 19.36 -16.03 -10.98
N VAL A 49 18.38 -16.90 -10.79
CA VAL A 49 18.38 -18.28 -11.32
C VAL A 49 18.42 -18.27 -12.86
N LEU A 50 17.66 -17.38 -13.50
CA LEU A 50 17.61 -17.25 -14.95
C LEU A 50 18.94 -16.73 -15.52
N GLU A 51 19.59 -15.77 -14.86
CA GLU A 51 20.93 -15.29 -15.23
C GLU A 51 21.95 -16.42 -15.20
N GLU A 52 22.01 -17.18 -14.10
CA GLU A 52 22.93 -18.31 -13.97
C GLU A 52 22.72 -19.35 -15.09
N ILE A 53 21.47 -19.64 -15.43
CA ILE A 53 21.13 -20.55 -16.54
C ILE A 53 21.59 -19.98 -17.89
N ILE A 54 21.32 -18.70 -18.16
CA ILE A 54 21.65 -18.04 -19.42
C ILE A 54 23.17 -17.96 -19.63
N GLU A 55 23.92 -17.63 -18.57
CA GLU A 55 25.38 -17.55 -18.60
C GLU A 55 26.02 -18.92 -18.76
N SER A 56 25.57 -19.91 -18.00
CA SER A 56 26.05 -21.30 -18.08
C SER A 56 25.82 -21.92 -19.47
N THR A 57 24.72 -21.55 -20.13
CA THR A 57 24.42 -22.01 -21.49
C THR A 57 25.06 -21.16 -22.59
N LYS A 58 25.70 -20.04 -22.26
CA LYS A 58 26.25 -19.06 -23.21
C LYS A 58 25.19 -18.62 -24.26
N LEU A 59 23.92 -18.59 -23.86
CA LEU A 59 22.79 -18.39 -24.76
C LEU A 59 22.88 -17.04 -25.50
N LEU A 60 23.28 -15.98 -24.81
CA LEU A 60 23.40 -14.63 -25.39
C LEU A 60 24.44 -14.57 -26.51
N LYS A 61 25.57 -15.29 -26.37
CA LYS A 61 26.62 -15.35 -27.40
C LYS A 61 26.14 -16.03 -28.68
N GLN A 62 25.25 -17.02 -28.55
CA GLN A 62 24.73 -17.79 -29.69
C GLN A 62 23.55 -17.11 -30.39
N THR A 63 22.75 -16.34 -29.65
CA THR A 63 21.49 -15.76 -30.13
C THR A 63 21.55 -14.26 -30.38
N LYS A 64 22.57 -13.55 -29.86
CA LYS A 64 22.71 -12.08 -29.87
C LYS A 64 21.50 -11.34 -29.27
N MET A 65 20.78 -11.99 -28.35
CA MET A 65 19.63 -11.40 -27.67
C MET A 65 20.05 -10.54 -26.48
N ARG A 66 19.18 -9.62 -26.05
CA ARG A 66 19.35 -8.87 -24.80
C ARG A 66 19.06 -9.77 -23.61
N MET A 67 19.72 -9.50 -22.48
CA MET A 67 19.59 -10.29 -21.25
C MET A 67 18.13 -10.42 -20.79
N ASN A 68 17.41 -9.30 -20.63
CA ASN A 68 16.03 -9.35 -20.13
C ASN A 68 15.05 -10.04 -21.08
N LEU A 69 15.26 -9.93 -22.40
CA LEU A 69 14.47 -10.70 -23.35
C LEU A 69 14.76 -12.20 -23.25
N ALA A 70 16.01 -12.58 -23.02
CA ALA A 70 16.38 -13.97 -22.78
C ALA A 70 15.78 -14.49 -21.46
N LYS A 71 15.85 -13.72 -20.36
CA LYS A 71 15.23 -14.08 -19.07
C LYS A 71 13.75 -14.42 -19.23
N VAL A 72 12.97 -13.53 -19.87
CA VAL A 72 11.52 -13.72 -20.05
C VAL A 72 11.22 -14.99 -20.86
N LEU A 73 11.98 -15.24 -21.94
CA LEU A 73 11.78 -16.42 -22.79
C LEU A 73 12.22 -17.72 -22.11
N VAL A 74 13.33 -17.69 -21.39
CA VAL A 74 13.84 -18.86 -20.65
C VAL A 74 12.90 -19.21 -19.50
N TYR A 75 12.38 -18.21 -18.78
CA TYR A 75 11.37 -18.40 -17.74
C TYR A 75 10.14 -19.11 -18.31
N ASP A 76 9.52 -18.56 -19.35
CA ASP A 76 8.28 -19.11 -19.87
C ASP A 76 8.48 -20.48 -20.56
N LEU A 77 9.69 -20.77 -21.05
CA LEU A 77 10.06 -22.08 -21.60
C LEU A 77 10.27 -23.16 -20.53
N LEU A 78 10.92 -22.83 -19.41
CA LEU A 78 11.35 -23.80 -18.40
C LEU A 78 10.40 -23.92 -17.22
N MET A 79 9.80 -22.80 -16.81
CA MET A 79 9.06 -22.66 -15.55
C MET A 79 7.63 -22.13 -15.74
N GLY A 80 7.36 -21.40 -16.82
CA GLY A 80 6.03 -20.87 -17.14
C GLY A 80 5.13 -21.85 -17.90
N HIS A 81 4.18 -21.31 -18.66
CA HIS A 81 3.17 -22.10 -19.37
C HIS A 81 3.59 -22.52 -20.78
N GLY A 82 4.89 -22.47 -21.06
CA GLY A 82 5.45 -22.71 -22.39
C GLY A 82 5.37 -21.47 -23.29
N LEU A 83 6.28 -21.41 -24.26
CA LEU A 83 6.39 -20.27 -25.18
C LEU A 83 5.11 -20.08 -26.02
N LYS A 84 4.40 -19.00 -25.72
CA LYS A 84 3.24 -18.48 -26.46
C LYS A 84 3.65 -17.65 -27.69
N CYS A 85 4.95 -17.40 -27.89
CA CYS A 85 5.44 -16.76 -29.11
C CYS A 85 5.52 -17.78 -30.27
N GLY A 86 5.18 -17.34 -31.49
CA GLY A 86 5.43 -18.10 -32.72
C GLY A 86 6.68 -17.60 -33.46
N GLY A 87 7.09 -18.31 -34.51
CA GLY A 87 8.13 -17.88 -35.44
C GLY A 87 9.57 -18.17 -34.98
N ALA A 88 10.51 -17.35 -35.47
CA ALA A 88 11.95 -17.58 -35.36
C ALA A 88 12.45 -17.73 -33.90
N TRP A 89 11.89 -16.98 -32.95
CA TRP A 89 12.28 -17.07 -31.54
C TRP A 89 11.87 -18.39 -30.89
N LYS A 90 10.68 -18.92 -31.20
CA LYS A 90 10.26 -20.24 -30.72
C LYS A 90 11.20 -21.32 -31.25
N THR A 91 11.48 -21.29 -32.55
CA THR A 91 12.41 -22.24 -33.18
C THR A 91 13.81 -22.15 -32.56
N MET A 92 14.32 -20.93 -32.36
CA MET A 92 15.62 -20.68 -31.72
C MET A 92 15.66 -21.23 -30.30
N MET A 93 14.67 -20.90 -29.47
CA MET A 93 14.63 -21.36 -28.08
C MET A 93 14.47 -22.88 -27.96
N MET A 94 13.67 -23.49 -28.84
CA MET A 94 13.51 -24.94 -28.89
C MET A 94 14.82 -25.67 -29.21
N LYS A 95 15.70 -25.10 -30.06
CA LYS A 95 17.04 -25.66 -30.33
C LYS A 95 17.93 -25.73 -29.07
N HIS A 96 17.75 -24.79 -28.14
CA HIS A 96 18.53 -24.74 -26.90
C HIS A 96 17.83 -25.38 -25.69
N ARG A 97 16.59 -25.89 -25.87
CA ARG A 97 15.74 -26.37 -24.78
C ARG A 97 16.41 -27.44 -23.92
N THR A 98 16.97 -28.49 -24.54
CA THR A 98 17.60 -29.61 -23.82
C THR A 98 18.77 -29.14 -22.96
N ARG A 99 19.58 -28.21 -23.49
CA ARG A 99 20.71 -27.65 -22.74
C ARG A 99 20.24 -26.82 -21.55
N LEU A 100 19.25 -25.95 -21.76
CA LEU A 100 18.66 -25.12 -20.70
C LEU A 100 18.03 -25.97 -19.59
N GLN A 101 17.27 -27.01 -19.97
CA GLN A 101 16.69 -27.97 -19.02
C GLN A 101 17.77 -28.74 -18.25
N SER A 102 18.87 -29.14 -18.91
CA SER A 102 19.96 -29.84 -18.23
C SER A 102 20.67 -28.98 -17.18
N VAL A 103 20.82 -27.68 -17.42
CA VAL A 103 21.41 -26.75 -16.43
C VAL A 103 20.48 -26.57 -15.25
N LEU A 104 19.18 -26.33 -15.50
CA LEU A 104 18.18 -26.23 -14.44
C LEU A 104 18.14 -27.50 -13.57
N ALA A 105 18.17 -28.68 -14.19
CA ALA A 105 18.19 -29.95 -13.47
C ALA A 105 19.46 -30.11 -12.60
N ARG A 106 20.64 -29.73 -13.12
CA ARG A 106 21.89 -29.73 -12.34
C ARG A 106 21.83 -28.78 -11.16
N MET A 107 21.25 -27.59 -11.33
CA MET A 107 21.07 -26.62 -10.24
C MET A 107 20.19 -27.21 -9.13
N LYS A 108 19.08 -27.84 -9.51
CA LYS A 108 18.19 -28.55 -8.56
C LYS A 108 18.90 -29.64 -7.78
N VAL A 109 19.68 -30.48 -8.45
CA VAL A 109 20.47 -31.53 -7.81
C VAL A 109 21.53 -30.94 -6.88
N LYS A 110 22.25 -29.90 -7.31
CA LYS A 110 23.28 -29.22 -6.51
C LYS A 110 22.70 -28.64 -5.22
N GLN A 111 21.51 -28.05 -5.28
CA GLN A 111 20.81 -27.49 -4.12
C GLN A 111 19.94 -28.51 -3.37
N LYS A 112 19.88 -29.77 -3.83
CA LYS A 112 19.04 -30.85 -3.29
C LYS A 112 17.54 -30.50 -3.22
N VAL A 113 17.02 -29.85 -4.26
CA VAL A 113 15.62 -29.42 -4.34
C VAL A 113 14.88 -30.06 -5.51
N SER A 114 13.56 -30.24 -5.39
CA SER A 114 12.72 -30.85 -6.44
C SER A 114 11.88 -29.82 -7.19
N LYS A 115 11.33 -28.81 -6.49
CA LYS A 115 10.50 -27.76 -7.09
C LYS A 115 11.36 -26.61 -7.62
N ASN A 116 10.81 -25.80 -8.53
CA ASN A 116 11.54 -24.65 -9.08
C ASN A 116 11.64 -23.53 -8.04
N GLU A 117 10.59 -23.34 -7.27
CA GLU A 117 10.46 -22.32 -6.22
C GLU A 117 11.53 -22.48 -5.14
N ASP A 118 11.97 -23.71 -4.91
CA ASP A 118 13.01 -24.02 -3.93
C ASP A 118 14.42 -23.59 -4.37
N LEU A 119 14.60 -23.20 -5.64
CA LEU A 119 15.87 -22.61 -6.13
C LEU A 119 16.02 -21.14 -5.74
N LEU A 120 14.94 -20.49 -5.30
CA LEU A 120 14.96 -19.09 -4.92
C LEU A 120 15.73 -18.88 -3.61
N PRO A 121 16.18 -17.65 -3.30
CA PRO A 121 16.77 -17.35 -1.99
C PRO A 121 15.82 -17.72 -0.83
N PRO A 122 16.32 -18.11 0.35
CA PRO A 122 15.48 -18.46 1.50
C PRO A 122 14.48 -17.36 1.90
N SER A 123 14.88 -16.10 1.80
CA SER A 123 14.02 -14.93 2.02
C SER A 123 12.82 -14.91 1.06
N VAL A 124 13.04 -15.19 -0.23
CA VAL A 124 12.00 -15.23 -1.26
C VAL A 124 11.12 -16.48 -1.08
N ARG A 125 11.68 -17.64 -0.72
CA ARG A 125 10.91 -18.87 -0.43
C ARG A 125 9.94 -18.69 0.73
N GLN A 126 10.41 -18.10 1.83
CA GLN A 126 9.57 -17.83 3.00
C GLN A 126 8.39 -16.93 2.62
N MET A 127 8.65 -15.88 1.83
CA MET A 127 7.63 -14.99 1.29
C MET A 127 6.66 -15.66 0.30
N LEU A 128 7.05 -16.76 -0.37
CA LEU A 128 6.21 -17.48 -1.34
C LEU A 128 5.34 -18.57 -0.71
N GLY A 129 5.78 -19.16 0.40
CA GLY A 129 5.00 -20.15 1.14
C GLY A 129 3.76 -19.55 1.81
N GLU A 130 3.83 -18.26 2.13
CA GLU A 130 2.83 -17.56 2.94
C GLU A 130 1.91 -16.72 2.04
N LYS A 131 0.83 -17.34 1.56
CA LYS A 131 -0.22 -16.59 0.86
C LYS A 131 -0.91 -15.67 1.85
N LEU A 132 -0.50 -14.41 1.86
CA LEU A 132 -1.06 -13.39 2.74
C LEU A 132 -2.56 -13.22 2.50
N PRO A 133 -3.38 -13.13 3.57
CA PRO A 133 -4.79 -12.80 3.45
C PRO A 133 -5.03 -11.49 2.71
N ARG A 134 -6.20 -11.36 2.10
CA ARG A 134 -6.66 -10.10 1.51
C ARG A 134 -7.29 -9.26 2.62
N TYR A 135 -6.60 -8.21 3.00
CA TYR A 135 -7.10 -7.22 3.95
C TYR A 135 -7.91 -6.13 3.24
N VAL A 136 -9.07 -5.82 3.82
CA VAL A 136 -10.04 -4.84 3.29
C VAL A 136 -10.52 -3.98 4.44
N ARG A 137 -10.11 -2.71 4.46
CA ARG A 137 -10.57 -1.76 5.47
C ARG A 137 -11.92 -1.18 5.07
N VAL A 138 -12.88 -1.21 5.99
CA VAL A 138 -14.17 -0.55 5.84
C VAL A 138 -13.98 0.96 5.97
N ASN A 139 -14.59 1.74 5.09
CA ASN A 139 -14.53 3.19 5.14
C ASN A 139 -15.68 3.76 5.98
N THR A 140 -15.39 4.04 7.25
CA THR A 140 -16.37 4.57 8.22
C THR A 140 -16.86 5.99 7.94
N LEU A 141 -16.32 6.67 6.92
CA LEU A 141 -16.91 7.92 6.40
C LEU A 141 -18.17 7.69 5.57
N LYS A 142 -18.35 6.50 4.99
CA LYS A 142 -19.43 6.23 4.02
C LYS A 142 -20.37 5.10 4.43
N THR A 143 -19.93 4.18 5.28
CA THR A 143 -20.69 3.00 5.67
C THR A 143 -20.28 2.58 7.08
N THR A 144 -21.08 1.73 7.73
CA THR A 144 -20.67 1.04 8.96
C THR A 144 -20.03 -0.31 8.64
N VAL A 145 -19.36 -0.94 9.63
CA VAL A 145 -18.81 -2.30 9.47
C VAL A 145 -19.93 -3.30 9.32
N GLU A 146 -21.01 -3.13 10.08
CA GLU A 146 -22.21 -3.94 10.07
C GLU A 146 -22.87 -3.94 8.68
N ASP A 147 -23.09 -2.75 8.10
CA ASP A 147 -23.67 -2.62 6.75
C ASP A 147 -22.79 -3.26 5.68
N ALA A 148 -21.46 -3.11 5.80
CA ALA A 148 -20.52 -3.72 4.88
C ALA A 148 -20.56 -5.25 4.97
N VAL A 149 -20.59 -5.80 6.20
CA VAL A 149 -20.71 -7.23 6.47
C VAL A 149 -22.03 -7.78 5.90
N ASP A 150 -23.14 -7.10 6.14
CA ASP A 150 -24.46 -7.53 5.65
C ASP A 150 -24.56 -7.47 4.13
N TYR A 151 -23.97 -6.46 3.49
CA TYR A 151 -23.87 -6.41 2.03
C TYR A 151 -23.07 -7.60 1.49
N LEU A 152 -21.90 -7.88 2.06
CA LEU A 152 -21.05 -9.00 1.63
C LEU A 152 -21.73 -10.35 1.84
N LYS A 153 -22.53 -10.51 2.90
CA LYS A 153 -23.35 -11.72 3.11
C LYS A 153 -24.37 -11.91 2.00
N ARG A 154 -25.03 -10.83 1.56
CA ARG A 154 -25.97 -10.85 0.42
C ARG A 154 -25.26 -11.11 -0.91
N ASP A 155 -23.99 -10.69 -1.03
CA ASP A 155 -23.13 -10.94 -2.20
C ASP A 155 -22.54 -12.38 -2.23
N GLY A 156 -22.97 -13.25 -1.31
CA GLY A 156 -22.63 -14.68 -1.31
C GLY A 156 -21.38 -15.03 -0.50
N PHE A 157 -20.87 -14.12 0.33
CA PHE A 157 -19.86 -14.42 1.32
C PHE A 157 -20.47 -14.91 2.64
N SER A 158 -19.71 -15.69 3.41
CA SER A 158 -20.09 -16.18 4.74
C SER A 158 -19.21 -15.55 5.81
N TYR A 159 -19.85 -14.81 6.74
CA TYR A 159 -19.15 -14.15 7.85
C TYR A 159 -18.99 -15.10 9.04
N LEU A 160 -17.75 -15.28 9.50
CA LEU A 160 -17.43 -16.17 10.63
C LEU A 160 -17.25 -15.45 11.98
N GLY A 161 -17.50 -14.13 12.03
CA GLY A 161 -17.29 -13.33 13.23
C GLY A 161 -15.90 -12.70 13.28
N GLN A 162 -15.46 -12.36 14.50
CA GLN A 162 -14.14 -11.79 14.74
C GLN A 162 -13.09 -12.90 14.95
N ALA A 163 -11.95 -12.78 14.28
CA ALA A 163 -10.82 -13.64 14.51
C ALA A 163 -10.30 -13.48 15.95
N SER A 164 -9.95 -14.60 16.57
CA SER A 164 -9.37 -14.65 17.91
C SER A 164 -7.89 -15.02 17.90
N ARG A 165 -7.45 -15.74 16.85
CA ARG A 165 -6.09 -16.22 16.68
C ARG A 165 -5.61 -16.06 15.23
N MET A 166 -4.31 -16.17 15.02
CA MET A 166 -3.69 -16.05 13.69
C MET A 166 -4.14 -17.14 12.72
N GLU A 167 -4.44 -18.34 13.23
CA GLU A 167 -4.91 -19.47 12.43
C GLU A 167 -6.28 -19.20 11.81
N ASP A 168 -7.12 -18.38 12.46
CA ASP A 168 -8.46 -18.00 11.98
C ASP A 168 -8.40 -17.19 10.67
N LEU A 169 -7.22 -16.63 10.34
CA LEU A 169 -7.00 -15.89 9.10
C LEU A 169 -6.77 -16.81 7.89
N THR A 170 -6.63 -18.12 8.12
CA THR A 170 -6.52 -19.13 7.06
C THR A 170 -7.91 -19.56 6.58
N LEU A 171 -8.49 -18.75 5.71
CA LEU A 171 -9.88 -18.87 5.28
C LEU A 171 -10.05 -19.70 4.01
N LYS A 172 -11.15 -20.46 3.95
CA LYS A 172 -11.65 -21.10 2.72
C LYS A 172 -12.31 -20.05 1.81
N GLU A 173 -12.45 -20.37 0.52
CA GLU A 173 -13.12 -19.48 -0.44
C GLU A 173 -14.52 -19.06 0.03
N LYS A 174 -14.87 -17.80 -0.23
CA LYS A 174 -16.14 -17.15 0.18
C LYS A 174 -16.36 -16.97 1.69
N TYR A 175 -15.43 -17.35 2.55
CA TYR A 175 -15.50 -17.00 3.98
C TYR A 175 -14.71 -15.74 4.28
N PHE A 176 -15.15 -14.97 5.28
CA PHE A 176 -14.43 -13.81 5.77
C PHE A 176 -14.66 -13.59 7.27
N VAL A 177 -13.69 -12.91 7.90
CA VAL A 177 -13.71 -12.57 9.33
C VAL A 177 -13.38 -11.09 9.52
N MET A 178 -13.71 -10.56 10.69
CA MET A 178 -13.16 -9.30 11.18
C MET A 178 -11.82 -9.55 11.86
N ASP A 179 -10.89 -8.60 11.73
CA ASP A 179 -9.56 -8.71 12.32
C ASP A 179 -9.58 -8.68 13.86
N MET A 180 -8.60 -9.37 14.46
CA MET A 180 -8.45 -9.45 15.92
C MET A 180 -7.91 -8.16 16.56
N HIS A 181 -7.16 -7.35 15.81
CA HIS A 181 -6.49 -6.14 16.32
C HIS A 181 -7.19 -4.85 15.90
N LEU A 182 -7.78 -4.84 14.70
CA LEU A 182 -8.34 -3.64 14.08
C LEU A 182 -9.84 -3.79 13.80
N PRO A 183 -10.71 -2.97 14.41
CA PRO A 183 -12.17 -3.16 14.36
C PRO A 183 -12.77 -2.92 12.98
N GLU A 184 -12.15 -2.07 12.15
CA GLU A 184 -12.67 -1.72 10.82
C GLU A 184 -12.04 -2.56 9.70
N LEU A 185 -11.32 -3.64 10.03
CA LEU A 185 -10.58 -4.43 9.06
C LEU A 185 -11.21 -5.81 8.85
N LEU A 186 -11.61 -6.08 7.61
CA LEU A 186 -12.10 -7.38 7.17
C LEU A 186 -10.97 -8.17 6.50
N VAL A 187 -10.99 -9.48 6.71
CA VAL A 187 -9.96 -10.40 6.21
C VAL A 187 -10.60 -11.47 5.33
N PHE A 188 -10.04 -11.63 4.14
CA PHE A 188 -10.51 -12.55 3.11
C PHE A 188 -9.40 -13.49 2.65
N PRO A 189 -9.75 -14.59 1.96
CA PRO A 189 -8.77 -15.45 1.31
C PRO A 189 -7.88 -14.67 0.32
N PRO A 190 -6.59 -15.05 0.17
CA PRO A 190 -5.58 -14.32 -0.61
C PRO A 190 -5.98 -13.96 -2.06
N LYS A 191 -6.78 -14.81 -2.70
CA LYS A 191 -7.19 -14.68 -4.11
C LYS A 191 -8.46 -13.86 -4.33
N THR A 192 -9.08 -13.36 -3.26
CA THR A 192 -10.31 -12.56 -3.36
C THR A 192 -9.99 -11.21 -4.00
N ASP A 193 -10.69 -10.88 -5.08
CA ASP A 193 -10.52 -9.64 -5.85
C ASP A 193 -11.74 -8.74 -5.69
N PHE A 194 -11.49 -7.50 -5.26
CA PHE A 194 -12.50 -6.48 -5.04
C PHE A 194 -12.37 -5.29 -5.99
N HIS A 195 -11.39 -5.26 -6.91
CA HIS A 195 -11.17 -4.08 -7.76
C HIS A 195 -12.39 -3.73 -8.63
N ASP A 196 -13.18 -4.74 -9.02
CA ASP A 196 -14.40 -4.56 -9.79
C ASP A 196 -15.68 -4.51 -8.96
N HIS A 197 -15.59 -4.76 -7.65
CA HIS A 197 -16.72 -4.86 -6.74
C HIS A 197 -17.35 -3.49 -6.45
N PHE A 198 -18.69 -3.47 -6.29
CA PHE A 198 -19.45 -2.23 -6.07
C PHE A 198 -18.94 -1.44 -4.86
N LEU A 199 -18.78 -2.10 -3.70
CA LEU A 199 -18.28 -1.43 -2.49
C LEU A 199 -16.92 -0.76 -2.68
N TYR A 200 -16.04 -1.32 -3.52
CA TYR A 200 -14.73 -0.71 -3.80
C TYR A 200 -14.85 0.48 -4.75
N LYS A 201 -15.64 0.35 -5.82
CA LYS A 201 -15.91 1.42 -6.79
C LYS A 201 -16.63 2.60 -6.13
N ALA A 202 -17.56 2.32 -5.22
CA ALA A 202 -18.26 3.30 -4.41
C ALA A 202 -17.40 3.86 -3.25
N GLY A 203 -16.20 3.31 -2.97
CA GLY A 203 -15.35 3.79 -1.88
C GLY A 203 -15.82 3.43 -0.47
N HIS A 204 -16.69 2.44 -0.32
CA HIS A 204 -17.13 1.90 0.98
C HIS A 204 -16.07 0.98 1.59
N ILE A 205 -15.21 0.39 0.75
CA ILE A 205 -14.07 -0.42 1.19
C ILE A 205 -12.78 0.03 0.51
N ILE A 206 -11.66 -0.14 1.21
CA ILE A 206 -10.32 0.24 0.76
C ILE A 206 -9.39 -0.96 0.93
N LEU A 207 -8.70 -1.35 -0.14
CA LEU A 207 -7.74 -2.45 -0.11
C LEU A 207 -6.43 -1.95 0.52
N GLN A 208 -6.17 -2.37 1.75
CA GLN A 208 -5.05 -1.90 2.56
C GLN A 208 -4.56 -3.04 3.44
N ASP A 209 -3.26 -3.31 3.39
CA ASP A 209 -2.62 -4.30 4.27
C ASP A 209 -2.83 -3.94 5.76
N LYS A 210 -2.99 -4.97 6.60
CA LYS A 210 -3.22 -4.82 8.05
C LYS A 210 -2.11 -4.00 8.72
N ALA A 211 -0.83 -4.26 8.41
CA ALA A 211 0.26 -3.50 9.00
C ALA A 211 0.24 -2.04 8.54
N SER A 212 -0.14 -1.77 7.29
CA SER A 212 -0.31 -0.40 6.78
C SER A 212 -1.49 0.35 7.44
N CYS A 213 -2.38 -0.31 8.17
CA CYS A 213 -3.45 0.34 8.93
C CYS A 213 -2.98 0.83 10.31
N LEU A 214 -1.91 0.22 10.87
CA LEU A 214 -1.40 0.51 12.21
C LEU A 214 -1.01 1.98 12.41
N PRO A 215 -0.30 2.68 11.49
CA PRO A 215 0.18 4.03 11.80
C PRO A 215 -0.95 5.01 12.10
N ALA A 216 -1.99 5.04 11.26
CA ALA A 216 -3.15 5.91 11.47
C ALA A 216 -3.94 5.51 12.72
N TYR A 217 -4.15 4.19 12.91
CA TYR A 217 -4.86 3.66 14.08
C TYR A 217 -4.16 4.00 15.41
N LEU A 218 -2.82 3.89 15.46
CA LEU A 218 -2.03 4.15 16.67
C LEU A 218 -1.86 5.66 16.93
N LEU A 219 -1.81 6.48 15.88
CA LEU A 219 -1.77 7.94 16.03
C LEU A 219 -3.07 8.48 16.64
N ASN A 220 -4.21 7.89 16.25
CA ASN A 220 -5.57 8.16 16.77
C ASN A 220 -5.87 9.65 17.03
N PRO A 221 -5.76 10.53 16.02
CA PRO A 221 -6.02 11.96 16.20
C PRO A 221 -7.51 12.23 16.52
N PRO A 222 -7.83 13.02 17.56
CA PRO A 222 -9.21 13.39 17.84
C PRO A 222 -9.84 14.19 16.70
N PRO A 223 -11.16 14.02 16.45
CA PRO A 223 -11.89 14.86 15.49
C PRO A 223 -11.74 16.35 15.80
N GLY A 224 -11.50 17.16 14.76
CA GLY A 224 -11.32 18.62 14.88
C GLY A 224 -9.87 19.10 14.99
N THR A 225 -8.91 18.18 15.21
CA THR A 225 -7.49 18.52 15.31
C THR A 225 -6.84 18.78 13.95
N HIS A 226 -5.64 19.36 13.95
CA HIS A 226 -4.83 19.50 12.73
C HIS A 226 -3.71 18.46 12.69
N ILE A 227 -3.57 17.81 11.54
CA ILE A 227 -2.62 16.73 11.30
C ILE A 227 -1.87 16.94 9.99
N ILE A 228 -0.61 16.49 9.95
CA ILE A 228 0.16 16.39 8.71
C ILE A 228 0.39 14.91 8.38
N ASP A 229 0.12 14.54 7.12
CA ASP A 229 0.63 13.34 6.49
C ASP A 229 1.80 13.73 5.57
N ALA A 230 3.02 13.46 6.02
CA ALA A 230 4.24 14.03 5.45
C ALA A 230 4.66 13.40 4.11
N CYS A 231 4.27 12.15 3.86
CA CYS A 231 4.62 11.36 2.66
C CYS A 231 3.39 10.55 2.24
N ALA A 232 2.37 11.28 1.81
CA ALA A 232 0.99 10.82 1.92
C ALA A 232 0.52 9.93 0.76
N ALA A 233 1.07 10.12 -0.44
CA ALA A 233 0.55 9.41 -1.60
C ALA A 233 0.92 7.91 -1.52
N PRO A 234 0.08 6.97 -1.99
CA PRO A 234 -1.16 7.16 -2.75
C PRO A 234 -2.42 7.42 -1.90
N GLY A 235 -2.31 7.72 -0.60
CA GLY A 235 -3.43 8.23 0.21
C GLY A 235 -4.18 7.21 1.06
N ASN A 236 -3.72 5.95 1.12
CA ASN A 236 -4.39 4.92 1.93
C ASN A 236 -4.40 5.30 3.43
N LYS A 237 -3.25 5.73 3.97
CA LYS A 237 -3.12 6.17 5.36
C LYS A 237 -3.85 7.49 5.60
N THR A 238 -3.75 8.43 4.65
CA THR A 238 -4.48 9.69 4.67
C THR A 238 -5.99 9.50 4.78
N SER A 239 -6.57 8.62 3.96
CA SER A 239 -8.01 8.33 4.03
C SER A 239 -8.41 7.69 5.36
N HIS A 240 -7.51 6.92 5.97
CA HIS A 240 -7.74 6.32 7.29
C HIS A 240 -7.71 7.37 8.40
N LEU A 241 -6.76 8.32 8.36
CA LEU A 241 -6.72 9.46 9.28
C LEU A 241 -8.01 10.29 9.18
N ALA A 242 -8.47 10.58 7.97
CA ALA A 242 -9.72 11.32 7.77
C ALA A 242 -10.95 10.58 8.34
N ALA A 243 -10.99 9.25 8.22
CA ALA A 243 -12.02 8.41 8.82
C ALA A 243 -12.00 8.49 10.35
N ILE A 244 -10.83 8.34 10.98
CA ILE A 244 -10.66 8.47 12.44
C ILE A 244 -11.09 9.86 12.93
N MET A 245 -10.73 10.91 12.19
CA MET A 245 -11.11 12.29 12.48
C MET A 245 -12.56 12.62 12.12
N LYS A 246 -13.32 11.68 11.54
CA LYS A 246 -14.69 11.86 11.06
C LYS A 246 -14.84 13.09 10.14
N ASN A 247 -13.86 13.32 9.27
CA ASN A 247 -13.78 14.50 8.39
C ASN A 247 -13.80 15.87 9.11
N LYS A 248 -13.51 15.93 10.42
CA LYS A 248 -13.47 17.18 11.19
C LYS A 248 -12.02 17.59 11.47
N GLY A 249 -11.70 18.87 11.25
CA GLY A 249 -10.36 19.42 11.44
C GLY A 249 -9.66 19.71 10.11
N LYS A 250 -8.31 19.71 10.11
CA LYS A 250 -7.51 19.93 8.90
C LYS A 250 -6.46 18.84 8.74
N LEU A 251 -6.41 18.25 7.55
CA LEU A 251 -5.42 17.24 7.19
C LEU A 251 -4.55 17.79 6.06
N PHE A 252 -3.31 18.16 6.36
CA PHE A 252 -2.34 18.57 5.34
C PHE A 252 -1.59 17.33 4.83
N ALA A 253 -1.65 17.06 3.53
CA ALA A 253 -1.03 15.88 2.95
C ALA A 253 -0.06 16.27 1.84
N TYR A 254 1.19 15.82 1.98
CA TYR A 254 2.28 16.17 1.07
C TYR A 254 2.85 14.93 0.38
N ASP A 255 3.17 15.06 -0.91
CA ASP A 255 4.02 14.12 -1.63
C ASP A 255 4.73 14.85 -2.78
N LEU A 256 5.92 14.40 -3.15
CA LEU A 256 6.72 15.00 -4.22
C LEU A 256 6.32 14.51 -5.61
N ASP A 257 5.69 13.34 -5.71
CA ASP A 257 5.33 12.74 -7.00
C ASP A 257 3.92 13.16 -7.41
N ALA A 258 3.84 14.05 -8.40
CA ALA A 258 2.57 14.54 -8.95
C ALA A 258 1.64 13.42 -9.46
N LYS A 259 2.16 12.32 -10.00
CA LYS A 259 1.33 11.19 -10.48
C LYS A 259 0.73 10.42 -9.30
N ARG A 260 1.54 10.17 -8.25
CA ARG A 260 1.03 9.54 -7.02
C ARG A 260 0.03 10.44 -6.33
N LEU A 261 0.25 11.75 -6.32
CA LEU A 261 -0.68 12.73 -5.78
C LEU A 261 -2.02 12.77 -6.55
N SER A 262 -2.00 12.62 -7.87
CA SER A 262 -3.23 12.47 -8.68
C SER A 262 -3.99 11.18 -8.35
N THR A 263 -3.26 10.08 -8.13
CA THR A 263 -3.85 8.81 -7.66
C THR A 263 -4.50 8.99 -6.28
N MET A 264 -3.82 9.71 -5.39
CA MET A 264 -4.33 10.05 -4.07
C MET A 264 -5.58 10.93 -4.14
N ALA A 265 -5.60 11.97 -4.97
CA ALA A 265 -6.77 12.82 -5.14
C ALA A 265 -8.00 12.00 -5.58
N THR A 266 -7.80 11.05 -6.51
CA THR A 266 -8.86 10.13 -6.96
C THR A 266 -9.35 9.22 -5.83
N LEU A 267 -8.43 8.65 -5.04
CA LEU A 267 -8.76 7.82 -3.89
C LEU A 267 -9.56 8.60 -2.84
N LEU A 268 -9.08 9.78 -2.45
CA LEU A 268 -9.70 10.60 -1.42
C LEU A 268 -11.10 11.08 -1.82
N LEU A 269 -11.26 11.50 -3.07
CA LEU A 269 -12.56 11.86 -3.62
C LEU A 269 -13.54 10.69 -3.57
N ARG A 270 -13.12 9.51 -4.05
CA ARG A 270 -13.95 8.30 -4.02
C ARG A 270 -14.32 7.89 -2.58
N SER A 271 -13.37 8.01 -1.65
CA SER A 271 -13.56 7.69 -0.24
C SER A 271 -14.34 8.74 0.54
N GLY A 272 -14.74 9.86 -0.08
CA GLY A 272 -15.54 10.91 0.58
C GLY A 272 -14.76 11.72 1.62
N VAL A 273 -13.45 11.85 1.45
CA VAL A 273 -12.59 12.64 2.34
C VAL A 273 -12.74 14.12 1.97
N THR A 274 -13.02 14.97 2.95
CA THR A 274 -13.28 16.42 2.74
C THR A 274 -12.39 17.34 3.54
N CYS A 275 -11.68 16.85 4.56
CA CYS A 275 -10.83 17.68 5.43
C CYS A 275 -9.38 17.84 4.93
N GLN A 276 -9.04 17.32 3.75
CA GLN A 276 -7.69 17.33 3.20
C GLN A 276 -7.28 18.64 2.53
N GLN A 277 -6.00 18.97 2.62
CA GLN A 277 -5.29 19.96 1.82
C GLN A 277 -4.08 19.26 1.20
N LEU A 278 -4.10 19.10 -0.13
CA LEU A 278 -3.05 18.41 -0.86
C LEU A 278 -1.95 19.40 -1.30
N GLY A 279 -0.69 19.07 -1.03
CA GLY A 279 0.46 19.84 -1.47
C GLY A 279 1.45 18.99 -2.25
N ASN A 280 1.79 19.41 -3.47
CA ASN A 280 2.90 18.84 -4.22
C ASN A 280 4.21 19.54 -3.82
N GLN A 281 4.78 19.14 -2.69
CA GLN A 281 5.93 19.79 -2.07
C GLN A 281 6.77 18.79 -1.29
N ASP A 282 8.07 19.07 -1.19
CA ASP A 282 8.97 18.37 -0.26
C ASP A 282 8.57 18.71 1.19
N PHE A 283 8.28 17.69 2.00
CA PHE A 283 7.98 17.88 3.42
C PHE A 283 9.07 18.65 4.16
N LEU A 284 10.35 18.45 3.81
CA LEU A 284 11.46 19.17 4.45
C LEU A 284 11.46 20.68 4.19
N LYS A 285 10.67 21.15 3.22
CA LYS A 285 10.50 22.58 2.89
C LYS A 285 9.25 23.19 3.52
N VAL A 286 8.43 22.40 4.22
CA VAL A 286 7.29 22.91 4.98
C VAL A 286 7.85 23.64 6.19
N ASP A 287 7.52 24.91 6.37
CA ASP A 287 8.01 25.67 7.51
C ASP A 287 7.19 25.35 8.77
N PRO A 288 7.75 24.72 9.82
CA PRO A 288 7.00 24.37 11.02
C PRO A 288 6.47 25.58 11.81
N GLU A 289 7.08 26.76 11.63
CA GLU A 289 6.70 27.99 12.33
C GLU A 289 5.63 28.81 11.58
N SER A 290 5.30 28.41 10.35
CA SER A 290 4.27 29.10 9.56
C SER A 290 2.92 29.15 10.30
N PRO A 291 2.21 30.29 10.28
CA PRO A 291 0.90 30.44 10.91
C PRO A 291 -0.14 29.39 10.46
N GLN A 292 0.03 28.81 9.26
CA GLN A 292 -0.82 27.74 8.75
C GLN A 292 -0.75 26.46 9.59
N PHE A 293 0.41 26.16 10.18
CA PHE A 293 0.69 24.91 10.87
C PHE A 293 0.83 25.06 12.40
N LYS A 294 0.61 26.26 12.93
CA LYS A 294 0.71 26.56 14.37
C LYS A 294 -0.13 25.63 15.27
N ASP A 295 -1.23 25.11 14.74
CA ASP A 295 -2.20 24.27 15.44
C ASP A 295 -2.02 22.77 15.13
N VAL A 296 -0.97 22.37 14.40
CA VAL A 296 -0.68 20.95 14.11
C VAL A 296 -0.25 20.23 15.38
N GLU A 297 -1.01 19.21 15.75
CA GLU A 297 -0.81 18.42 16.97
C GLU A 297 -0.34 16.99 16.69
N TYR A 298 -0.59 16.48 15.49
CA TYR A 298 -0.31 15.10 15.10
C TYR A 298 0.40 15.05 13.76
N ILE A 299 1.35 14.13 13.60
CA ILE A 299 2.04 13.90 12.32
C ILE A 299 2.12 12.40 12.05
N LEU A 300 1.79 12.02 10.81
CA LEU A 300 2.08 10.70 10.26
C LEU A 300 3.24 10.84 9.27
N LEU A 301 4.30 10.07 9.52
CA LEU A 301 5.49 10.03 8.68
C LEU A 301 5.71 8.60 8.16
N ASP A 302 5.34 8.38 6.90
CA ASP A 302 5.54 7.12 6.16
C ASP A 302 6.46 7.37 4.94
N PRO A 303 7.76 7.61 5.16
CA PRO A 303 8.67 8.07 4.11
C PRO A 303 9.01 6.96 3.11
N SER A 304 9.65 7.36 2.00
CA SER A 304 10.21 6.41 1.06
C SER A 304 11.18 5.45 1.76
N CYS A 305 10.95 4.15 1.59
CA CYS A 305 11.69 3.05 2.21
C CYS A 305 12.33 2.16 1.12
N SER A 306 13.20 1.23 1.50
CA SER A 306 13.75 0.21 0.57
C SER A 306 12.66 -0.63 -0.12
N GLY A 307 11.56 -0.88 0.58
CA GLY A 307 10.45 -1.73 0.13
C GLY A 307 10.67 -3.22 0.39
N SER A 308 11.73 -3.56 1.14
CA SER A 308 12.19 -4.92 1.43
C SER A 308 11.19 -5.79 2.18
N GLY A 309 10.20 -5.19 2.86
CA GLY A 309 9.13 -5.92 3.53
C GLY A 309 7.98 -6.35 2.62
N MET A 310 7.91 -5.85 1.39
CA MET A 310 6.87 -6.24 0.44
C MET A 310 7.23 -7.59 -0.21
N VAL A 311 6.32 -8.57 -0.09
CA VAL A 311 6.43 -9.96 -0.63
C VAL A 311 6.74 -10.03 -2.13
N CYS A 312 6.58 -8.92 -2.86
CA CYS A 312 6.79 -8.83 -4.30
C CYS A 312 8.16 -8.29 -4.72
N LEU A 313 9.02 -7.86 -3.79
CA LEU A 313 10.32 -7.25 -4.08
C LEU A 313 11.43 -8.11 -3.47
N GLY A 314 11.84 -9.15 -4.20
CA GLY A 314 13.06 -9.89 -3.89
C GLY A 314 14.29 -9.06 -4.25
N ASP A 315 15.09 -8.70 -3.25
CA ASP A 315 16.40 -8.07 -3.44
C ASP A 315 17.44 -9.13 -3.84
N ASP A 316 17.46 -9.53 -5.10
CA ASP A 316 18.56 -10.33 -5.67
C ASP A 316 19.60 -9.40 -6.29
N ALA A 317 20.56 -8.97 -5.48
CA ALA A 317 21.68 -8.12 -5.90
C ALA A 317 23.00 -8.93 -5.91
N SER A 318 23.69 -8.92 -7.05
CA SER A 318 25.06 -9.45 -7.20
C SER A 318 26.06 -8.75 -6.26
N SER A 319 27.27 -9.30 -6.07
CA SER A 319 28.28 -8.72 -5.16
C SER A 319 28.70 -7.28 -5.50
N ALA A 320 28.65 -6.88 -6.78
CA ALA A 320 28.87 -5.50 -7.23
C ALA A 320 27.66 -4.58 -6.94
N ASP A 321 26.46 -5.17 -6.84
CA ASP A 321 25.23 -4.46 -6.51
C ASP A 321 25.03 -4.31 -5.00
N GLN A 322 25.61 -5.19 -4.17
CA GLN A 322 25.51 -5.07 -2.70
C GLN A 322 26.03 -3.73 -2.17
N LYS A 323 27.18 -3.24 -2.67
CA LYS A 323 27.70 -1.91 -2.27
C LYS A 323 26.73 -0.78 -2.63
N LYS A 324 26.09 -0.87 -3.80
CA LYS A 324 25.10 0.12 -4.25
C LYS A 324 23.79 0.03 -3.46
N VAL A 325 23.37 -1.18 -3.09
CA VAL A 325 22.21 -1.42 -2.23
C VAL A 325 22.46 -0.84 -0.85
N GLN A 326 23.62 -1.09 -0.25
CA GLN A 326 24.01 -0.52 1.04
C GLN A 326 24.10 1.01 1.00
N ALA A 327 24.71 1.59 -0.04
CA ALA A 327 24.76 3.04 -0.20
C ALA A 327 23.36 3.66 -0.34
N ARG A 328 22.45 3.00 -1.08
CA ARG A 328 21.05 3.43 -1.19
C ARG A 328 20.33 3.33 0.15
N LEU A 329 20.54 2.24 0.89
CA LEU A 329 19.91 2.01 2.19
C LEU A 329 20.33 3.10 3.20
N ALA A 330 21.63 3.42 3.24
CA ALA A 330 22.15 4.53 4.05
C ALA A 330 21.59 5.89 3.62
N ALA A 331 21.48 6.16 2.30
CA ALA A 331 20.88 7.39 1.80
C ALA A 331 19.40 7.51 2.21
N LEU A 332 18.62 6.42 2.13
CA LEU A 332 17.23 6.37 2.58
C LEU A 332 17.12 6.61 4.09
N ALA A 333 17.91 5.90 4.90
CA ALA A 333 17.96 6.09 6.35
C ALA A 333 18.28 7.54 6.74
N SER A 334 19.25 8.17 6.08
CA SER A 334 19.60 9.58 6.33
C SER A 334 18.45 10.54 5.96
N PHE A 335 17.72 10.27 4.87
CA PHE A 335 16.54 11.04 4.48
C PHE A 335 15.39 10.86 5.50
N GLN A 336 15.15 9.63 5.94
CA GLN A 336 14.14 9.29 6.94
C GLN A 336 14.42 10.01 8.27
N LEU A 337 15.67 9.98 8.74
CA LEU A 337 16.09 10.70 9.94
C LEU A 337 15.86 12.22 9.81
N ARG A 338 16.21 12.81 8.65
CA ARG A 338 15.94 14.24 8.40
C ARG A 338 14.45 14.57 8.45
N CYS A 339 13.61 13.74 7.84
CA CYS A 339 12.15 13.94 7.87
C CYS A 339 11.60 13.80 9.28
N LEU A 340 12.06 12.80 10.03
CA LEU A 340 11.63 12.55 11.40
C LEU A 340 12.00 13.73 12.31
N ASN A 341 13.26 14.18 12.26
CA ASN A 341 13.72 15.37 12.99
C ASN A 341 12.95 16.63 12.58
N HIS A 342 12.65 16.80 11.29
CA HIS A 342 11.89 17.95 10.81
C HIS A 342 10.45 17.92 11.36
N GLY A 343 9.79 16.77 11.35
CA GLY A 343 8.46 16.60 11.92
C GLY A 343 8.39 16.92 13.41
N LEU A 344 9.45 16.64 14.18
CA LEU A 344 9.48 16.95 15.62
C LEU A 344 9.61 18.45 15.94
N LYS A 345 9.88 19.32 14.95
CA LYS A 345 10.00 20.77 15.16
C LYS A 345 8.68 21.52 15.27
N PHE A 346 7.55 20.89 14.94
CA PHE A 346 6.25 21.56 14.97
C PHE A 346 5.88 21.95 16.42
N PRO A 347 5.52 23.23 16.68
CA PRO A 347 5.51 23.78 18.03
C PRO A 347 4.50 23.11 18.97
N ARG A 348 3.30 22.79 18.44
CA ARG A 348 2.20 22.14 19.17
C ARG A 348 2.13 20.63 18.98
N LEU A 349 3.16 20.02 18.40
CA LEU A 349 3.19 18.57 18.20
C LEU A 349 3.05 17.84 19.54
N LYS A 350 2.06 16.95 19.61
CA LYS A 350 1.84 16.02 20.72
C LYS A 350 2.39 14.65 20.39
N ARG A 351 2.07 14.13 19.19
CA ARG A 351 2.47 12.78 18.76
C ARG A 351 2.88 12.75 17.30
N LEU A 352 3.89 11.94 17.00
CA LEU A 352 4.31 11.61 15.66
C LEU A 352 4.42 10.09 15.53
N VAL A 353 3.78 9.52 14.52
CA VAL A 353 3.98 8.11 14.16
C VAL A 353 4.94 8.01 12.97
N TYR A 354 5.98 7.21 13.13
CA TYR A 354 6.94 6.86 12.10
C TYR A 354 6.66 5.43 11.63
N SER A 355 6.58 5.21 10.32
CA SER A 355 6.42 3.86 9.78
C SER A 355 7.23 3.61 8.51
N THR A 356 7.62 2.36 8.29
CA THR A 356 8.25 1.94 7.04
C THR A 356 7.76 0.56 6.60
N CYS A 357 7.91 0.32 5.30
CA CYS A 357 7.74 -0.97 4.63
C CYS A 357 9.05 -1.78 4.54
N SER A 358 9.97 -1.59 5.51
CA SER A 358 11.32 -2.16 5.50
C SER A 358 11.54 -3.17 6.63
N ILE A 359 12.34 -4.19 6.36
CA ILE A 359 12.82 -5.15 7.38
C ILE A 359 14.17 -4.74 7.98
N HIS A 360 14.87 -3.76 7.41
CA HIS A 360 16.23 -3.39 7.83
C HIS A 360 16.22 -2.50 9.07
N SER A 361 17.04 -2.83 10.08
CA SER A 361 17.23 -2.00 11.29
C SER A 361 17.72 -0.59 10.96
N GLN A 362 18.53 -0.46 9.91
CA GLN A 362 19.09 0.82 9.43
C GLN A 362 18.03 1.85 9.06
N GLU A 363 16.85 1.43 8.59
CA GLU A 363 15.72 2.32 8.28
C GLU A 363 14.73 2.43 9.44
N ASN A 364 14.89 1.62 10.48
CA ASN A 364 13.89 1.42 11.52
C ASN A 364 14.45 1.86 12.88
N GLU A 365 14.93 0.92 13.70
CA GLU A 365 15.39 1.18 15.06
C GLU A 365 16.57 2.16 15.11
N GLU A 366 17.49 2.10 14.13
CA GLU A 366 18.65 2.99 14.10
C GLU A 366 18.24 4.44 13.84
N VAL A 367 17.28 4.67 12.93
CA VAL A 367 16.70 6.00 12.67
C VAL A 367 16.00 6.55 13.90
N VAL A 368 15.16 5.72 14.55
CA VAL A 368 14.44 6.12 15.75
C VAL A 368 15.40 6.43 16.91
N THR A 369 16.43 5.59 17.11
CA THR A 369 17.46 5.80 18.13
C THR A 369 18.19 7.12 17.91
N ALA A 370 18.68 7.36 16.69
CA ALA A 370 19.38 8.59 16.35
C ALA A 370 18.49 9.83 16.52
N CYS A 371 17.19 9.71 16.20
CA CYS A 371 16.24 10.80 16.38
C CYS A 371 15.99 11.11 17.86
N LEU A 372 15.77 10.11 18.71
CA LEU A 372 15.53 10.33 20.14
C LEU A 372 16.75 10.93 20.85
N GLN A 373 17.97 10.54 20.43
CA GLN A 373 19.21 11.15 20.91
C GLN A 373 19.29 12.65 20.58
N GLN A 374 18.78 13.05 19.41
CA GLN A 374 18.78 14.45 18.96
C GLN A 374 17.59 15.26 19.50
N ASN A 375 16.54 14.59 20.01
CA ASN A 375 15.30 15.22 20.44
C ASN A 375 14.88 14.70 21.82
N PRO A 376 15.58 15.09 22.91
CA PRO A 376 15.31 14.59 24.27
C PRO A 376 13.93 14.98 24.82
N GLY A 377 13.23 15.91 24.16
CA GLY A 377 11.85 16.27 24.47
C GLY A 377 10.79 15.24 24.04
N PHE A 378 11.19 14.12 23.44
CA PHE A 378 10.29 13.06 22.99
C PHE A 378 10.67 11.70 23.58
N ARG A 379 9.66 10.84 23.75
CA ARG A 379 9.81 9.45 24.18
C ARG A 379 9.01 8.52 23.28
N LEU A 380 9.40 7.26 23.25
CA LEU A 380 8.58 6.20 22.65
C LEU A 380 7.43 5.82 23.56
N VAL A 381 6.29 5.56 22.93
CA VAL A 381 5.09 5.05 23.60
C VAL A 381 5.02 3.55 23.35
N PRO A 382 4.90 2.70 24.38
CA PRO A 382 4.59 1.28 24.20
C PRO A 382 3.23 1.10 23.53
N LEU A 383 3.20 0.41 22.39
CA LEU A 383 1.98 0.22 21.60
C LEU A 383 1.48 -1.22 21.69
N LEU A 384 0.16 -1.37 21.56
CA LEU A 384 -0.57 -2.59 21.21
C LEU A 384 0.08 -3.87 21.77
N SER A 385 -0.07 -4.11 23.07
CA SER A 385 0.59 -5.22 23.78
C SER A 385 0.25 -6.60 23.20
N GLN A 386 -0.94 -6.75 22.62
CA GLN A 386 -1.37 -7.98 21.95
C GLN A 386 -0.69 -8.24 20.60
N TRP A 387 0.02 -7.25 20.04
CA TRP A 387 0.71 -7.43 18.76
C TRP A 387 1.93 -8.35 18.91
N PRO A 388 2.04 -9.42 18.10
CA PRO A 388 2.95 -10.53 18.41
C PRO A 388 4.43 -10.25 18.09
N GLU A 389 4.73 -9.22 17.31
CA GLU A 389 6.10 -8.94 16.86
C GLU A 389 6.57 -7.52 17.20
N ARG A 390 7.64 -7.44 18.00
CA ARG A 390 8.18 -6.19 18.54
C ARG A 390 9.39 -5.69 17.76
N GLY A 391 9.75 -4.42 17.97
CA GLY A 391 11.02 -3.86 17.53
C GLY A 391 12.22 -4.60 18.14
N LEU A 392 13.37 -4.45 17.50
CA LEU A 392 14.62 -5.05 17.97
C LEU A 392 15.14 -4.32 19.23
N GLU A 393 15.79 -5.05 20.13
CA GLU A 393 16.42 -4.48 21.32
C GLU A 393 17.40 -3.35 20.94
N PRO A 394 17.42 -2.21 21.66
CA PRO A 394 16.66 -1.91 22.89
C PRO A 394 15.23 -1.35 22.68
N LEU A 395 14.77 -1.23 21.44
CA LEU A 395 13.51 -0.56 21.08
C LEU A 395 12.31 -1.51 20.97
N THR A 396 12.12 -2.39 21.96
CA THR A 396 10.98 -3.33 22.00
C THR A 396 9.62 -2.64 22.11
N GLN A 397 9.58 -1.35 22.43
CA GLN A 397 8.36 -0.53 22.44
C GLN A 397 7.78 -0.34 21.03
N CYS A 398 8.61 -0.40 19.98
CA CYS A 398 8.18 -0.34 18.59
C CYS A 398 7.50 -1.65 18.16
N LEU A 399 6.78 -1.60 17.04
CA LEU A 399 6.14 -2.76 16.43
C LEU A 399 6.85 -3.12 15.13
N ARG A 400 7.05 -4.41 14.90
CA ARG A 400 7.45 -4.98 13.60
C ARG A 400 6.34 -5.88 13.09
N ALA A 401 6.31 -6.09 11.79
CA ALA A 401 5.41 -7.01 11.15
C ALA A 401 6.17 -7.88 10.17
N SER A 402 5.72 -9.11 10.02
CA SER A 402 6.26 -10.08 9.06
C SER A 402 5.16 -11.01 8.56
N PRO A 403 5.32 -11.55 7.34
CA PRO A 403 4.44 -12.58 6.83
C PRO A 403 4.25 -13.75 7.82
N ALA A 404 5.35 -14.24 8.40
CA ALA A 404 5.35 -15.44 9.24
C ALA A 404 4.63 -15.26 10.59
N LYS A 405 4.84 -14.12 11.27
CA LYS A 405 4.30 -13.93 12.64
C LYS A 405 2.98 -13.17 12.68
N THR A 406 2.77 -12.27 11.72
CA THR A 406 1.62 -11.34 11.74
C THR A 406 0.66 -11.56 10.59
N GLY A 407 1.00 -12.42 9.61
CA GLY A 407 0.19 -12.62 8.42
C GLY A 407 0.04 -11.36 7.58
N THR A 408 1.03 -10.45 7.63
CA THR A 408 1.02 -9.17 6.90
C THR A 408 2.33 -8.96 6.14
N HIS A 409 2.45 -7.89 5.36
CA HIS A 409 3.75 -7.51 4.81
C HIS A 409 4.76 -7.11 5.91
N GLY A 410 6.05 -7.17 5.57
CA GLY A 410 7.11 -6.64 6.41
C GLY A 410 6.91 -5.15 6.65
N PHE A 411 6.84 -4.75 7.92
CA PHE A 411 6.49 -3.37 8.31
C PHE A 411 7.12 -3.00 9.65
N PHE A 412 7.30 -1.70 9.90
CA PHE A 412 7.78 -1.15 11.16
C PHE A 412 6.96 0.06 11.56
N VAL A 413 6.66 0.21 12.86
CA VAL A 413 5.96 1.37 13.41
C VAL A 413 6.56 1.79 14.75
N ALA A 414 6.79 3.09 14.92
CA ALA A 414 7.19 3.73 16.17
C ALA A 414 6.30 4.95 16.44
N LEU A 415 5.76 5.08 17.65
CA LEU A 415 5.01 6.26 18.08
C LEU A 415 5.83 7.06 19.07
N LEU A 416 6.12 8.30 18.71
CA LEU A 416 6.83 9.27 19.54
C LEU A 416 5.81 10.24 20.14
N GLU A 417 5.95 10.53 21.42
CA GLU A 417 5.12 11.50 22.15
C GLU A 417 6.00 12.54 22.84
N LYS A 418 5.59 13.81 22.79
CA LYS A 418 6.28 14.92 23.45
C LYS A 418 6.14 14.81 24.97
N HIS A 419 7.21 15.03 25.72
CA HIS A 419 7.16 15.10 27.17
C HIS A 419 6.26 16.26 27.63
N ASN A 420 5.21 15.95 28.38
CA ASN A 420 4.44 16.96 29.09
C ASN A 420 5.10 17.25 30.45
N GLU A 421 5.71 18.44 30.61
CA GLU A 421 6.30 18.89 31.89
C GLU A 421 5.29 18.89 33.06
N ALA A 422 3.99 18.99 32.77
CA ALA A 422 2.92 18.92 33.77
C ALA A 422 2.85 17.56 34.51
N GLY A 423 3.37 16.48 33.94
CA GLY A 423 3.42 15.15 34.57
C GLY A 423 4.44 15.04 35.70
N ARG A 424 5.50 15.87 35.68
CA ARG A 424 6.59 15.83 36.67
C ARG A 424 6.12 16.22 38.07
N LYS A 425 5.16 17.14 38.19
CA LYS A 425 4.58 17.54 39.48
C LYS A 425 3.69 16.47 40.11
N LYS A 426 3.03 15.62 39.32
CA LYS A 426 2.21 14.51 39.83
C LYS A 426 3.05 13.27 40.22
N GLN A 427 4.11 12.96 39.46
CA GLN A 427 4.99 11.83 39.81
C GLN A 427 5.99 12.17 40.93
N ALA A 428 6.53 13.39 41.00
CA ALA A 428 7.40 13.78 42.11
C ALA A 428 6.63 13.88 43.46
N ALA A 429 5.35 14.25 43.43
CA ALA A 429 4.51 14.27 44.64
C ALA A 429 4.10 12.87 45.13
N ALA A 430 4.07 11.87 44.23
CA ALA A 430 3.72 10.49 44.57
C ALA A 430 4.92 9.69 45.13
N VAL A 431 6.16 10.07 44.79
CA VAL A 431 7.38 9.38 45.24
C VAL A 431 7.83 9.83 46.64
N GLN A 432 7.29 10.92 47.20
CA GLN A 432 7.62 11.42 48.54
C GLN A 432 6.65 10.95 49.65
N LYS A 433 5.70 10.06 49.36
CA LYS A 433 4.79 9.47 50.37
C LYS A 433 4.79 7.93 50.27
N SER A 434 5.88 7.32 50.69
CA SER A 434 5.87 5.92 51.16
C SER A 434 7.05 5.70 52.10
N ASP A 435 6.74 5.38 53.35
CA ASP A 435 7.67 4.97 54.41
C ASP A 435 8.42 3.66 54.06
N PRO A 436 9.58 3.40 54.69
CA PRO A 436 10.51 2.34 54.27
C PRO A 436 10.03 0.93 54.64
N PRO A 437 10.55 -0.13 53.97
CA PRO A 437 10.05 -1.48 54.13
C PRO A 437 10.63 -2.17 55.37
N VAL A 438 9.77 -2.89 56.10
CA VAL A 438 10.13 -3.88 57.11
C VAL A 438 10.38 -5.23 56.43
N THR A 439 11.58 -5.77 56.62
CA THR A 439 12.03 -7.11 56.22
C THR A 439 11.56 -8.15 57.23
N ILE A 440 10.89 -9.23 56.82
CA ILE A 440 10.94 -10.55 57.48
C ILE A 440 10.84 -11.68 56.43
N SER A 441 11.69 -12.68 56.65
CA SER A 441 12.01 -13.90 55.91
C SER A 441 11.02 -15.08 56.08
N GLU A 442 11.10 -15.99 55.10
CA GLU A 442 10.84 -17.44 55.05
C GLU A 442 10.33 -18.20 56.29
N ALA A 443 9.31 -19.07 56.09
CA ALA A 443 9.37 -20.53 56.36
C ALA A 443 8.04 -21.25 56.03
N ALA A 444 8.16 -22.54 55.71
CA ALA A 444 7.17 -23.48 55.18
C ALA A 444 6.19 -24.10 56.21
N ASN A 445 5.06 -24.64 55.73
CA ASN A 445 4.77 -26.10 55.63
C ASN A 445 3.26 -26.50 55.84
N GLU A 446 2.80 -27.40 54.95
CA GLU A 446 1.77 -28.47 55.03
C GLU A 446 0.35 -28.34 55.66
N ALA A 447 -0.65 -28.58 54.78
CA ALA A 447 -1.81 -29.49 54.82
C ALA A 447 -2.76 -29.62 56.03
N GLU A 448 -4.08 -29.42 55.82
CA GLU A 448 -5.11 -30.49 55.89
C GLU A 448 -6.53 -30.05 55.46
N LYS A 449 -7.33 -31.05 55.07
CA LYS A 449 -8.70 -31.02 54.51
C LYS A 449 -9.78 -30.70 55.56
N GLN A 450 -10.90 -30.08 55.14
CA GLN A 450 -12.28 -30.63 55.25
C GLN A 450 -13.35 -29.63 54.79
N GLU A 451 -14.25 -30.11 53.92
CA GLU A 451 -15.61 -29.61 53.67
C GLU A 451 -16.57 -30.30 54.67
N PRO A 452 -17.76 -29.73 55.02
CA PRO A 452 -18.95 -29.92 54.16
C PRO A 452 -20.03 -28.80 54.16
N ALA A 453 -20.57 -28.56 52.95
CA ALA A 453 -21.98 -28.65 52.53
C ALA A 453 -23.16 -27.84 53.16
N LEU A 454 -23.99 -27.34 52.23
CA LEU A 454 -25.46 -27.08 52.25
C LEU A 454 -26.04 -25.81 52.93
N GLN A 455 -26.63 -24.90 52.13
CA GLN A 455 -28.09 -24.84 51.88
C GLN A 455 -28.47 -23.77 50.83
N LYS A 456 -29.41 -24.15 49.95
CA LYS A 456 -30.11 -23.32 48.95
C LYS A 456 -31.44 -22.85 49.52
N SER A 457 -31.87 -21.62 49.18
CA SER A 457 -33.30 -21.29 48.96
C SER A 457 -33.49 -19.89 48.36
N HIS A 458 -33.92 -19.83 47.09
CA HIS A 458 -34.92 -18.88 46.57
C HIS A 458 -36.33 -19.51 46.78
N PRO A 459 -37.51 -18.93 46.42
CA PRO A 459 -37.81 -17.70 45.65
C PRO A 459 -39.00 -16.85 46.17
N VAL A 460 -39.23 -15.63 45.66
CA VAL A 460 -40.58 -15.03 45.56
C VAL A 460 -40.66 -14.10 44.33
N THR A 461 -41.83 -14.09 43.71
CA THR A 461 -42.23 -13.59 42.39
C THR A 461 -43.25 -12.43 42.49
N ILE A 462 -43.39 -11.65 41.39
CA ILE A 462 -44.57 -10.90 40.88
C ILE A 462 -44.99 -9.59 41.59
N SER A 463 -45.06 -8.47 40.84
CA SER A 463 -46.33 -7.80 40.45
C SER A 463 -46.17 -6.48 39.69
N GLU A 464 -47.07 -6.28 38.71
CA GLU A 464 -47.28 -5.13 37.82
C GLU A 464 -48.03 -3.94 38.47
N ALA A 465 -48.06 -2.82 37.72
CA ALA A 465 -48.95 -1.63 37.73
C ALA A 465 -48.09 -0.34 37.78
N GLY A 466 -48.18 0.68 36.91
CA GLY A 466 -49.27 1.16 36.06
C GLY A 466 -49.58 2.60 36.50
N ASN A 467 -49.20 3.63 35.72
CA ASN A 467 -49.98 4.87 35.59
C ASN A 467 -49.48 5.79 34.46
N GLU A 468 -50.43 6.29 33.67
CA GLU A 468 -50.30 7.36 32.68
C GLU A 468 -50.24 8.74 33.35
N LYS A 469 -49.66 9.75 32.67
CA LYS A 469 -50.34 11.00 32.26
C LYS A 469 -49.38 12.09 31.71
N GLN A 470 -49.70 12.49 30.48
CA GLN A 470 -49.89 13.85 29.93
C GLN A 470 -48.73 14.87 29.83
N GLU A 471 -48.65 15.43 28.61
CA GLU A 471 -47.93 16.63 28.16
C GLU A 471 -48.33 17.92 28.93
N PRO A 472 -47.60 19.02 28.71
CA PRO A 472 -48.27 20.06 27.92
C PRO A 472 -47.42 20.73 26.83
N VAL A 473 -48.15 21.12 25.79
CA VAL A 473 -47.85 22.06 24.72
C VAL A 473 -47.82 23.51 25.25
N VAL A 474 -46.90 24.34 24.76
CA VAL A 474 -47.06 25.81 24.74
C VAL A 474 -46.62 26.34 23.36
N GLN A 475 -47.57 26.91 22.62
CA GLN A 475 -47.39 27.80 21.47
C GLN A 475 -47.23 29.26 21.96
N ILE A 476 -46.56 30.13 21.19
CA ILE A 476 -47.02 31.37 20.50
C ILE A 476 -45.76 32.28 20.43
N SER A 477 -45.39 33.09 19.44
CA SER A 477 -46.07 33.84 18.35
C SER A 477 -45.09 34.20 17.23
N GLU A 478 -45.64 34.33 16.02
CA GLU A 478 -45.09 35.04 14.84
C GLU A 478 -45.17 36.57 14.98
N GLN A 479 -44.35 37.28 14.19
CA GLN A 479 -44.56 38.61 13.54
C GLN A 479 -43.18 39.10 13.04
N GLU A 480 -42.95 39.74 11.89
CA GLU A 480 -43.76 40.09 10.72
C GLU A 480 -42.79 40.61 9.61
N ALA A 481 -43.21 40.46 8.34
CA ALA A 481 -43.10 41.39 7.20
C ALA A 481 -41.76 41.75 6.47
N THR A 482 -41.88 41.61 5.13
CA THR A 482 -41.12 42.00 3.91
C THR A 482 -41.00 43.54 3.66
N PRO A 483 -40.52 44.13 2.50
CA PRO A 483 -39.83 43.67 1.26
C PRO A 483 -38.62 44.57 0.78
N LEU A 484 -37.97 44.22 -0.35
CA LEU A 484 -37.49 45.11 -1.47
C LEU A 484 -36.13 44.70 -2.11
N SER A 485 -36.13 44.55 -3.44
CA SER A 485 -35.00 44.49 -4.40
C SER A 485 -34.73 45.92 -4.98
N PRO A 486 -33.91 46.21 -6.04
CA PRO A 486 -32.96 45.45 -6.88
C PRO A 486 -31.64 46.22 -7.22
N SER A 487 -30.92 45.80 -8.30
CA SER A 487 -29.82 46.48 -9.08
C SER A 487 -28.39 45.96 -8.83
N THR A 488 -27.48 45.71 -9.79
CA THR A 488 -27.43 45.98 -11.25
C THR A 488 -26.24 45.24 -11.92
N CYS A 489 -26.42 44.89 -13.21
CA CYS A 489 -25.43 44.89 -14.32
C CYS A 489 -24.19 43.95 -14.28
N GLY A 490 -23.84 43.19 -15.32
CA GLY A 490 -24.39 43.10 -16.66
C GLY A 490 -23.66 42.10 -17.59
N LYS A 491 -24.46 41.57 -18.52
CA LYS A 491 -24.21 41.35 -19.95
C LYS A 491 -23.13 40.34 -20.41
N ARG A 492 -23.65 39.22 -20.94
CA ARG A 492 -23.17 38.58 -22.18
C ARG A 492 -23.15 39.59 -23.35
N PRO A 493 -22.50 39.21 -24.46
CA PRO A 493 -23.19 39.25 -25.74
C PRO A 493 -23.35 37.83 -26.31
N ALA A 494 -24.56 37.57 -26.79
CA ALA A 494 -24.89 36.55 -27.75
C ALA A 494 -25.38 37.27 -29.01
N ALA A 495 -25.03 36.74 -30.18
CA ALA A 495 -25.71 36.82 -31.47
C ALA A 495 -24.67 36.51 -32.55
N SER A 496 -24.93 35.77 -33.62
CA SER A 496 -26.11 35.04 -34.08
C SER A 496 -25.67 34.43 -35.42
N ASP A 497 -26.09 33.20 -35.74
CA ASP A 497 -27.01 32.88 -36.86
C ASP A 497 -26.26 31.86 -37.73
N GLU A 498 -26.85 30.84 -38.34
CA GLU A 498 -28.25 30.46 -38.53
C GLU A 498 -28.23 29.00 -39.00
N GLU A 499 -29.31 28.29 -38.68
CA GLU A 499 -30.05 27.35 -39.54
C GLU A 499 -29.33 26.16 -40.24
N SER A 500 -29.93 24.99 -40.40
CA SER A 500 -31.28 24.48 -40.11
C SER A 500 -31.26 22.97 -40.39
N GLU A 501 -32.16 22.25 -39.71
CA GLU A 501 -33.01 21.16 -40.25
C GLU A 501 -32.36 19.92 -40.92
N ASP A 502 -32.87 18.70 -40.80
CA ASP A 502 -33.93 18.10 -39.99
C ASP A 502 -33.77 16.55 -40.15
N LYS A 503 -34.31 15.83 -39.17
CA LYS A 503 -34.93 14.50 -39.26
C LYS A 503 -34.22 13.23 -39.80
N GLN A 504 -34.46 12.22 -38.95
CA GLN A 504 -34.97 10.87 -39.25
C GLN A 504 -33.98 9.70 -39.32
N THR A 505 -34.05 8.92 -38.24
CA THR A 505 -33.98 7.46 -38.22
C THR A 505 -34.90 6.81 -39.27
N PRO A 506 -34.58 5.58 -39.68
CA PRO A 506 -35.44 4.48 -39.25
C PRO A 506 -34.70 3.22 -38.80
N ALA A 507 -35.46 2.36 -38.13
CA ALA A 507 -35.09 1.03 -37.63
C ALA A 507 -35.47 -0.10 -38.62
N ALA A 508 -35.07 -1.32 -38.25
CA ALA A 508 -35.28 -2.64 -38.88
C ALA A 508 -34.38 -2.89 -40.12
N ASP A 509 -33.81 -4.06 -40.40
CA ASP A 509 -34.28 -5.43 -40.14
C ASP A 509 -33.14 -6.48 -40.18
N GLN A 510 -33.44 -7.72 -39.77
CA GLN A 510 -32.56 -8.90 -39.75
C GLN A 510 -32.21 -9.43 -41.16
N ALA A 511 -31.01 -10.02 -41.33
CA ALA A 511 -30.79 -11.31 -42.02
C ALA A 511 -29.29 -11.60 -42.28
N ASP A 512 -28.84 -12.70 -41.67
CA ASP A 512 -28.05 -13.82 -42.20
C ASP A 512 -27.11 -13.70 -43.43
N GLY A 513 -26.00 -14.46 -43.38
CA GLY A 513 -25.28 -14.93 -44.58
C GLY A 513 -23.84 -14.45 -44.79
N THR A 514 -22.86 -15.24 -44.33
CA THR A 514 -21.52 -15.36 -44.97
C THR A 514 -21.60 -16.41 -46.10
N PRO A 515 -20.54 -16.71 -46.89
CA PRO A 515 -19.41 -15.91 -47.42
C PRO A 515 -19.21 -16.15 -48.95
N SER A 516 -18.41 -15.34 -49.67
CA SER A 516 -17.43 -15.86 -50.66
C SER A 516 -16.64 -14.81 -51.49
N LYS A 517 -15.31 -14.97 -51.41
CA LYS A 517 -14.30 -15.04 -52.47
C LYS A 517 -14.22 -13.97 -53.58
N LYS A 518 -13.03 -13.33 -53.56
CA LYS A 518 -12.09 -13.08 -54.68
C LYS A 518 -12.55 -12.14 -55.81
N LYS A 519 -11.81 -11.02 -55.96
CA LYS A 519 -11.12 -10.73 -57.23
C LYS A 519 -9.90 -9.81 -57.06
N ARG A 520 -8.76 -10.35 -57.51
CA ARG A 520 -7.50 -9.65 -57.83
C ARG A 520 -7.76 -8.53 -58.83
N ARG A 521 -7.11 -7.38 -58.66
CA ARG A 521 -6.58 -6.59 -59.79
C ARG A 521 -5.29 -5.87 -59.39
N LYS A 522 -4.19 -6.35 -59.99
CA LYS A 522 -2.90 -5.67 -60.08
C LYS A 522 -3.05 -4.44 -61.00
N ARG A 523 -2.44 -3.30 -60.65
CA ARG A 523 -1.80 -2.40 -61.63
C ARG A 523 -0.56 -1.75 -61.01
N LYS A 524 0.52 -1.80 -61.81
CA LYS A 524 1.89 -1.39 -61.51
C LYS A 524 2.10 0.09 -61.87
N ARG A 525 3.05 0.70 -61.13
CA ARG A 525 4.06 1.72 -61.53
C ARG A 525 3.60 3.13 -61.94
N LYS A 526 4.16 4.13 -61.24
CA LYS A 526 5.17 5.04 -61.83
C LYS A 526 6.04 5.71 -60.76
N LYS A 527 7.36 5.66 -61.01
CA LYS A 527 8.46 6.37 -60.35
C LYS A 527 8.38 7.86 -60.69
N LYS A 528 8.77 8.75 -59.77
CA LYS A 528 9.54 9.95 -60.11
C LYS A 528 10.61 10.21 -59.03
N LYS A 529 11.79 10.55 -59.53
CA LYS A 529 13.10 10.72 -58.89
C LYS A 529 13.44 12.21 -59.04
N LYS A 530 14.05 12.85 -58.05
CA LYS A 530 14.98 14.00 -58.13
C LYS A 530 15.70 14.08 -56.76
N THR A 531 17.01 13.77 -56.60
CA THR A 531 18.24 14.59 -56.85
C THR A 531 18.08 16.02 -56.35
N THR A 532 18.96 16.66 -55.58
CA THR A 532 20.43 16.59 -55.27
C THR A 532 20.61 17.52 -54.03
N THR A 533 21.65 17.57 -53.20
CA THR A 533 23.04 18.08 -53.37
C THR A 533 23.64 18.10 -51.92
N THR A 534 24.79 17.49 -51.61
CA THR A 534 26.12 18.12 -51.33
C THR A 534 26.02 19.33 -50.37
N THR A 535 26.73 19.44 -49.24
CA THR A 535 28.20 19.64 -49.15
C THR A 535 28.74 19.37 -47.74
N THR A 536 29.91 18.73 -47.70
CA THR A 536 30.82 18.60 -46.54
C THR A 536 31.85 19.73 -46.62
N THR A 537 32.15 20.44 -45.53
CA THR A 537 33.43 21.16 -45.38
C THR A 537 33.83 21.19 -43.91
N THR A 538 34.91 20.46 -43.63
CA THR A 538 35.81 20.56 -42.49
C THR A 538 36.70 21.79 -42.62
N MET A 539 37.01 22.48 -41.52
CA MET A 539 38.37 22.99 -41.27
C MET A 539 38.57 23.25 -39.77
N GLU A 540 39.64 22.64 -39.26
CA GLU A 540 40.28 22.87 -37.97
C GLU A 540 41.10 24.17 -37.97
N MET A 541 41.46 24.61 -36.76
CA MET A 541 42.56 25.49 -36.32
C MET A 541 42.03 26.55 -35.36
N GLU A 542 42.67 26.96 -34.27
CA GLU A 542 43.80 26.48 -33.46
C GLU A 542 43.85 27.49 -32.28
N THR A 543 44.29 27.00 -31.11
CA THR A 543 45.09 27.68 -30.07
C THR A 543 44.71 29.04 -29.42
N VAL A 544 45.02 29.03 -28.11
CA VAL A 544 45.31 30.14 -27.16
C VAL A 544 44.14 30.93 -26.58
N GLY A 545 44.00 30.84 -25.25
CA GLY A 545 43.16 31.70 -24.41
C GLY A 545 42.67 31.01 -23.17
#